data_AF-A0A850SMP1-F1
#
_entry.id   AF-A0A850SMP1-F1
#
_cell.length_a   1.000
_cell.length_b   1.000
_cell.length_c   1.000
_cell.angle_alpha   90.00
_cell.angle_beta   90.00
_cell.angle_gamma   90.00
#
_symmetry.space_group_name_H-M   'P 1'
#
loop_
_entity.id
_entity.type
_entity.pdbx_description
1 polymer ?
#
loop_
_entity_poly.entity_id
_entity_poly.type
_entity_poly.pdbx_seq_one_letter_code
_entity_poly.pdbx_strand_id
1 'polypeptide(L)'
;MTALSKSCRIVHIEGDAAHADALKARFAKAPKPMYYSETFLKRIWADYLKERGVGEANVDPDDFIRWGFAQLIDWRRPRYQAIGEKWGVTVSALEIEKAQSPEAFLALVWKA
;
A
#
# COMPACT_ATOMS: atom_id res chain seq x y z
N MET A 1 -0.88 -9.68 17.24
CA MET A 1 -1.37 -8.27 17.27
C MET A 1 -2.06 -7.88 18.58
N THR A 2 -2.39 -8.83 19.48
CA THR A 2 -3.15 -8.56 20.72
C THR A 2 -2.56 -7.47 21.63
N ALA A 3 -1.24 -7.42 21.84
CA ALA A 3 -0.64 -6.39 22.68
C ALA A 3 -0.73 -4.98 22.05
N LEU A 4 -0.53 -4.91 20.73
CA LEU A 4 -0.60 -3.65 19.98
C LEU A 4 -2.03 -3.11 19.94
N SER A 5 -3.02 -3.95 19.59
CA SER A 5 -4.41 -3.53 19.49
C SER A 5 -5.04 -3.15 20.85
N LYS A 6 -4.45 -3.61 21.97
CA LYS A 6 -4.83 -3.20 23.32
C LYS A 6 -4.31 -1.81 23.71
N SER A 7 -3.20 -1.38 23.11
CA SER A 7 -2.49 -0.16 23.50
C SER A 7 -2.59 0.95 22.45
N CYS A 8 -2.95 0.60 21.21
CA CYS A 8 -3.01 1.50 20.08
C CYS A 8 -4.27 1.25 19.26
N ARG A 9 -4.85 2.33 18.73
CA ARG A 9 -5.90 2.24 17.72
C ARG A 9 -5.25 1.97 16.36
N ILE A 10 -5.44 0.76 15.86
CA ILE A 10 -5.02 0.42 14.50
C ILE A 10 -6.03 1.03 13.54
N VAL A 11 -5.55 1.85 12.61
CA VAL A 11 -6.36 2.52 11.60
C VAL A 11 -5.94 2.02 10.23
N HIS A 12 -6.85 1.31 9.56
CA HIS A 12 -6.72 0.95 8.16
C HIS A 12 -7.38 2.04 7.31
N ILE A 13 -6.57 2.73 6.50
CA ILE A 13 -7.07 3.71 5.52
C ILE A 13 -7.29 2.95 4.21
N GLU A 14 -8.55 2.66 3.91
CA GLU A 14 -8.94 1.92 2.71
C GLU A 14 -9.02 2.86 1.51
N GLY A 15 -8.24 2.56 0.47
CA GLY A 15 -8.30 3.24 -0.81
C GLY A 15 -9.14 2.48 -1.83
N ASP A 16 -9.92 3.22 -2.62
CA ASP A 16 -10.57 2.69 -3.82
C ASP A 16 -9.57 2.58 -4.99
N ALA A 17 -10.08 2.27 -6.19
CA ALA A 17 -9.26 2.18 -7.39
C ALA A 17 -8.58 3.51 -7.74
N ALA A 18 -9.31 4.63 -7.65
CA ALA A 18 -8.79 5.95 -7.95
C ALA A 18 -7.65 6.34 -6.99
N HIS A 19 -7.80 6.05 -5.71
CA HIS A 19 -6.75 6.27 -4.72
C HIS A 19 -5.52 5.41 -5.01
N ALA A 20 -5.70 4.13 -5.35
CA ALA A 20 -4.59 3.25 -5.72
C ALA A 20 -3.80 3.77 -6.93
N ASP A 21 -4.49 4.28 -7.95
CA ASP A 21 -3.85 4.85 -9.14
C ASP A 21 -3.13 6.16 -8.83
N ALA A 22 -3.69 7.01 -7.96
CA ALA A 22 -3.02 8.21 -7.46
C ALA A 22 -1.72 7.86 -6.69
N LEU A 23 -1.73 6.80 -5.88
CA LEU A 23 -0.54 6.31 -5.18
C LEU A 23 0.54 5.85 -6.17
N LYS A 24 0.17 5.08 -7.20
CA LYS A 24 1.08 4.62 -8.26
C LYS A 24 1.68 5.80 -9.03
N ALA A 25 0.87 6.77 -9.42
CA ALA A 25 1.32 7.97 -10.14
C ALA A 25 2.30 8.81 -9.30
N ARG A 26 2.01 9.00 -7.99
CA ARG A 26 2.90 9.72 -7.08
C ARG A 26 4.24 8.99 -6.91
N PHE A 27 4.20 7.67 -6.79
CA PHE A 27 5.43 6.87 -6.71
C PHE A 27 6.25 6.95 -8.00
N ALA A 28 5.61 6.88 -9.17
CA ALA A 28 6.29 7.00 -10.45
C ALA A 28 7.01 8.35 -10.60
N LYS A 29 6.39 9.44 -10.11
CA LYS A 29 6.97 10.80 -10.12
C LYS A 29 8.13 10.98 -9.15
N ALA A 30 8.07 10.34 -7.98
CA ALA A 30 9.07 10.49 -6.92
C ALA A 30 9.23 9.16 -6.17
N PRO A 31 9.98 8.20 -6.75
CA PRO A 31 10.13 6.88 -6.16
C PRO A 31 10.84 6.98 -4.81
N LYS A 32 10.36 6.18 -3.86
CA LYS A 32 10.95 6.07 -2.52
C LYS A 32 11.48 4.65 -2.33
N PRO A 33 12.54 4.44 -1.53
CA PRO A 33 12.97 3.10 -1.17
C PRO A 33 11.82 2.31 -0.54
N MET A 34 11.57 1.09 -1.02
CA MET A 34 10.51 0.21 -0.54
C MET A 34 11.08 -1.14 -0.12
N TYR A 35 10.65 -1.62 1.05
CA TYR A 35 10.91 -3.00 1.44
C TYR A 35 9.91 -3.96 0.78
N TYR A 36 10.46 -5.04 0.23
CA TYR A 36 9.74 -6.15 -0.36
C TYR A 36 10.04 -7.41 0.44
N SER A 37 9.02 -8.20 0.79
CA SER A 37 9.27 -9.52 1.35
C SER A 37 9.94 -10.39 0.29
N GLU A 38 10.88 -11.25 0.69
CA GLU A 38 11.68 -12.05 -0.24
C GLU A 38 10.82 -12.86 -1.22
N THR A 39 9.78 -13.55 -0.72
CA THR A 39 8.84 -14.31 -1.55
C THR A 39 8.13 -13.45 -2.59
N PHE A 40 7.76 -12.22 -2.22
CA PHE A 40 7.11 -11.29 -3.14
C PHE A 40 8.12 -10.81 -4.18
N LEU A 41 9.31 -10.39 -3.73
CA LEU A 41 10.37 -9.86 -4.60
C LEU A 41 10.79 -10.88 -5.67
N LYS A 42 11.05 -12.14 -5.27
CA LYS A 42 11.42 -13.21 -6.22
C LYS A 42 10.34 -13.45 -7.28
N ARG A 43 9.07 -13.44 -6.86
CA ARG A 43 7.95 -13.60 -7.79
C ARG A 43 7.90 -12.44 -8.79
N ILE A 44 7.84 -11.20 -8.30
CA ILE A 44 7.70 -10.04 -9.18
C ILE A 44 8.93 -9.84 -10.07
N TRP A 45 10.11 -10.25 -9.63
CA TRP A 45 11.32 -10.26 -10.45
C TRP A 45 11.17 -11.17 -11.67
N ALA A 46 10.76 -12.43 -11.45
CA ALA A 46 10.54 -13.37 -12.54
C ALA A 46 9.42 -12.90 -13.50
N ASP A 47 8.33 -12.38 -12.94
CA ASP A 47 7.21 -11.84 -13.73
C ASP A 47 7.67 -10.65 -14.59
N TYR A 48 8.46 -9.73 -14.02
CA TYR A 48 8.98 -8.56 -14.72
C TYR A 48 9.87 -8.95 -15.91
N LEU A 49 10.86 -9.82 -15.70
CA LEU A 49 11.77 -10.29 -16.76
C LEU A 49 10.98 -10.93 -17.91
N LYS A 50 9.98 -11.74 -17.57
CA LYS A 50 9.09 -12.39 -18.54
C LYS A 50 8.23 -11.38 -19.31
N GLU A 51 7.61 -10.42 -18.62
CA GLU A 51 6.72 -9.42 -19.23
C GLU A 51 7.49 -8.44 -20.12
N ARG A 52 8.71 -8.07 -19.74
CA ARG A 52 9.56 -7.15 -20.50
C ARG A 52 10.41 -7.84 -21.57
N GLY A 53 10.56 -9.17 -21.50
CA GLY A 53 11.40 -9.93 -22.42
C GLY A 53 12.89 -9.57 -22.31
N VAL A 54 13.34 -9.16 -21.12
CA VAL A 54 14.74 -8.74 -20.86
C VAL A 54 15.43 -9.74 -19.93
N GLY A 55 16.74 -9.91 -20.12
CA GLY A 55 17.59 -10.62 -19.16
C GLY A 55 17.96 -9.73 -17.97
N GLU A 56 18.37 -10.35 -16.87
CA GLU A 56 18.70 -9.65 -15.61
C GLU A 56 19.69 -8.49 -15.78
N ALA A 57 20.71 -8.66 -16.62
CA ALA A 57 21.71 -7.64 -16.89
C ALA A 57 21.20 -6.42 -17.67
N ASN A 58 20.02 -6.52 -18.29
CA ASN A 58 19.42 -5.48 -19.13
C ASN A 58 18.21 -4.81 -18.46
N VAL A 59 17.97 -5.08 -17.17
CA VAL A 59 16.88 -4.45 -16.43
C VAL A 59 17.17 -2.97 -16.22
N ASP A 60 16.18 -2.13 -16.51
CA ASP A 60 16.12 -0.75 -16.03
C ASP A 60 15.60 -0.74 -14.58
N PRO A 61 16.43 -0.38 -13.59
CA PRO A 61 16.00 -0.34 -12.20
C PRO A 61 14.84 0.63 -11.96
N ASP A 62 14.77 1.74 -12.69
CA ASP A 62 13.71 2.75 -12.52
C ASP A 62 12.36 2.24 -13.04
N ASP A 63 12.36 1.50 -14.16
CA ASP A 63 11.16 0.83 -14.65
C ASP A 63 10.73 -0.28 -13.68
N PHE A 64 11.67 -1.11 -13.24
CA PHE A 64 11.39 -2.21 -12.31
C PHE A 64 10.75 -1.73 -11.00
N ILE A 65 11.28 -0.68 -10.37
CA ILE A 65 10.71 -0.19 -9.10
C ILE A 65 9.30 0.40 -9.29
N ARG A 66 9.04 1.07 -10.42
CA ARG A 66 7.72 1.67 -10.69
C ARG A 66 6.68 0.58 -10.94
N TRP A 67 7.02 -0.40 -11.77
CA TRP A 67 6.17 -1.56 -12.04
C TRP A 67 5.98 -2.40 -10.78
N GLY A 68 7.06 -2.70 -10.06
CA GLY A 68 7.03 -3.50 -8.83
C GLY A 68 6.21 -2.86 -7.71
N PHE A 69 6.23 -1.53 -7.59
CA PHE A 69 5.39 -0.81 -6.63
C PHE A 69 3.90 -0.96 -6.95
N ALA A 70 3.51 -0.91 -8.23
CA ALA A 70 2.11 -1.12 -8.62
C ALA A 70 1.61 -2.51 -8.17
N GLN A 71 2.40 -3.56 -8.39
CA GLN A 71 2.10 -4.91 -7.92
C GLN A 71 2.06 -5.01 -6.38
N LEU A 72 2.89 -4.22 -5.69
CA LEU A 72 2.99 -4.23 -4.23
C LEU A 72 1.73 -3.67 -3.57
N ILE A 73 1.11 -2.65 -4.16
CA ILE A 73 -0.16 -2.09 -3.67
C ILE A 73 -1.22 -3.20 -3.59
N ASP A 74 -1.40 -3.94 -4.68
CA ASP A 74 -2.43 -4.98 -4.74
C ASP A 74 -2.08 -6.19 -3.87
N TRP A 75 -0.79 -6.53 -3.75
CA TRP A 75 -0.33 -7.57 -2.84
C TRP A 75 -0.57 -7.24 -1.36
N ARG A 76 -0.47 -5.96 -0.98
CA ARG A 76 -0.64 -5.53 0.42
C ARG A 76 -2.11 -5.36 0.79
N ARG A 77 -2.97 -4.99 -0.16
CA ARG A 77 -4.40 -4.72 0.06
C ARG A 77 -5.11 -5.77 0.93
N PRO A 78 -5.13 -7.07 0.59
CA PRO A 78 -5.84 -8.06 1.41
C PRO A 78 -5.26 -8.23 2.82
N ARG A 79 -3.95 -8.00 2.98
CA ARG A 79 -3.30 -8.08 4.30
C ARG A 79 -3.70 -6.92 5.19
N TYR A 80 -3.77 -5.71 4.63
CA TYR A 80 -4.14 -4.51 5.38
C TYR A 80 -5.63 -4.51 5.73
N GLN A 81 -6.47 -4.97 4.80
CA GLN A 81 -7.88 -5.21 5.05
C GLN A 81 -8.10 -6.17 6.23
N ALA A 82 -7.47 -7.35 6.20
CA ALA A 82 -7.58 -8.32 7.29
C ALA A 82 -7.06 -7.78 8.65
N ILE A 83 -6.07 -6.88 8.64
CA ILE A 83 -5.60 -6.22 9.85
C ILE A 83 -6.67 -5.26 10.39
N GLY A 84 -7.25 -4.43 9.52
CA GLY A 84 -8.33 -3.51 9.88
C GLY A 84 -9.54 -4.24 10.45
N GLU A 85 -10.03 -5.25 9.73
CA GLU A 85 -11.20 -6.05 10.12
C GLU A 85 -11.03 -6.77 11.47
N LYS A 86 -9.82 -7.27 11.77
CA LYS A 86 -9.59 -8.09 12.97
C LYS A 86 -9.11 -7.30 14.18
N TRP A 87 -8.41 -6.19 13.99
CA TRP A 87 -7.64 -5.55 15.06
C TRP A 87 -7.84 -4.03 15.17
N GLY A 88 -8.65 -3.41 14.32
CA GLY A 88 -8.75 -1.96 14.26
C GLY A 88 -10.06 -1.46 13.68
N VAL A 89 -9.99 -0.26 13.10
CA VAL A 89 -11.06 0.33 12.30
C VAL A 89 -10.62 0.54 10.87
N THR A 90 -11.59 0.50 9.96
CA THR A 90 -11.41 0.89 8.57
C THR A 90 -12.08 2.25 8.35
N VAL A 91 -11.35 3.17 7.74
CA VAL A 91 -11.85 4.48 7.30
C VAL A 91 -11.45 4.65 5.84
N SER A 92 -12.30 5.28 5.02
CA SER A 92 -11.95 5.47 3.61
C SER A 92 -10.90 6.58 3.44
N ALA A 93 -10.04 6.44 2.44
CA ALA A 93 -9.10 7.49 2.04
C ALA A 93 -9.82 8.80 1.67
N LEU A 94 -11.01 8.70 1.07
CA LEU A 94 -11.84 9.85 0.71
C LEU A 94 -12.36 10.61 1.95
N GLU A 95 -12.73 9.91 3.02
CA GLU A 95 -13.10 10.55 4.28
C GLU A 95 -11.90 11.22 4.95
N ILE A 96 -10.74 10.56 4.91
CA ILE A 96 -9.49 11.13 5.41
C ILE A 96 -9.12 12.42 4.65
N GLU A 97 -9.25 12.46 3.34
CA GLU A 97 -8.98 13.65 2.53
C GLU A 97 -9.91 14.83 2.88
N LYS A 98 -11.13 14.55 3.35
CA LYS A 98 -12.09 15.57 3.81
C LYS A 98 -11.84 16.02 5.25
N ALA A 99 -11.11 15.25 6.05
CA ALA A 99 -10.81 15.57 7.44
C ALA A 99 -9.66 16.59 7.52
N GLN A 100 -9.99 17.88 7.41
CA GLN A 100 -9.01 18.97 7.41
C GLN A 100 -8.69 19.55 8.80
N SER A 101 -9.15 18.90 9.87
CA SER A 101 -8.80 19.26 11.25
C SER A 101 -8.53 18.02 12.10
N PRO A 102 -7.78 18.15 13.20
CA PRO A 102 -7.58 17.05 14.15
C PRO A 102 -8.89 16.47 14.67
N GLU A 103 -9.88 17.31 14.97
CA GLU A 103 -11.19 16.90 15.50
C GLU A 103 -11.97 16.08 14.46
N ALA A 104 -11.95 16.52 13.20
CA ALA A 104 -12.59 15.81 12.10
C ALA A 104 -11.94 14.44 11.87
N PHE A 105 -10.60 14.36 11.93
CA PHE A 105 -9.89 13.09 11.86
C PHE A 105 -10.25 12.18 13.02
N LEU A 106 -10.14 12.67 14.26
CA LEU A 106 -10.47 11.91 15.47
C LEU A 106 -11.91 11.35 15.42
N ALA A 107 -12.85 12.15 14.94
CA ALA A 107 -14.23 11.72 14.76
C ALA A 107 -14.39 10.54 13.79
N LEU A 108 -13.54 10.39 12.78
CA LEU A 108 -13.57 9.23 11.86
C LEU A 108 -13.03 7.97 12.54
N VAL A 109 -11.88 8.08 13.19
CA VAL A 109 -11.15 6.91 13.72
C VAL A 109 -11.73 6.36 15.04
N TRP A 110 -12.59 7.13 15.71
CA TRP A 110 -13.32 6.74 16.93
C TRP A 110 -14.80 6.44 16.67
N LYS A 111 -15.30 6.55 15.43
CA LYS A 111 -16.72 6.37 15.08
C LYS A 111 -17.21 4.92 15.05
N ALA A 112 -16.36 3.94 15.32
CA ALA A 112 -16.67 2.51 15.17
C ALA A 112 -16.39 1.73 16.45
#